data_AF-A0A0T1SYL1-F1
#
_entry.id   AF-A0A0T1SYL1-F1
#
_cell.length_a   1.000
_cell.length_b   1.000
_cell.length_c   1.000
_cell.angle_alpha   90.00
_cell.angle_beta   90.00
_cell.angle_gamma   90.00
#
_symmetry.space_group_name_H-M   'P 1'
#
loop_
_entity.id
_entity.type
_entity.pdbx_description
1 polymer ?
#
loop_
_entity_poly.entity_id
_entity_poly.type
_entity_poly.pdbx_seq_one_letter_code
_entity_poly.pdbx_strand_id
1 'polypeptide(L)'
;MGSTGFMITLSVLLIVGAVAGVVAQRRVGRTRRPAGRPGHPGRSGRPARPGRSGRSGASGSSGLSDLDAEAEANHWLIRLGGGLVPLGARAWAGADEAAGRALTSAAECHHAARDRLSGARTAGEYEEVTRVAKEGLEHLRSARAALGQPASAVHGPALPPAARVPVVGTACAVTSR
;
A
#
# COMPACT_ATOMS: atom_id res chain seq x y z
N MET A 1 20.41 -4.37 36.78
CA MET A 1 19.39 -4.21 35.72
C MET A 1 18.05 -4.68 36.25
N GLY A 2 17.03 -3.83 36.27
CA GLY A 2 15.70 -4.20 36.79
C GLY A 2 14.99 -5.23 35.89
N SER A 3 14.19 -6.11 36.49
CA SER A 3 13.46 -7.20 35.82
C SER A 3 12.61 -6.73 34.62
N THR A 4 12.16 -5.48 34.64
CA THR A 4 11.46 -4.82 33.51
C THR A 4 12.35 -4.64 32.29
N GLY A 5 13.62 -4.26 32.48
CA GLY A 5 14.58 -4.11 31.38
C GLY A 5 14.86 -5.44 30.68
N PHE A 6 14.98 -6.52 31.47
CA PHE A 6 15.23 -7.86 30.93
C PHE A 6 14.05 -8.36 30.08
N MET A 7 12.80 -8.14 30.53
CA MET A 7 11.60 -8.49 29.78
C MET A 7 11.48 -7.71 28.46
N ILE A 8 11.84 -6.43 28.47
CA ILE A 8 11.84 -5.60 27.25
C ILE A 8 12.89 -6.12 26.26
N THR A 9 14.12 -6.40 26.71
CA THR A 9 15.17 -6.93 25.85
C THR A 9 14.81 -8.29 25.27
N LEU A 10 14.26 -9.21 26.07
CA LEU A 10 13.79 -10.52 25.60
C LEU A 10 12.66 -10.39 24.58
N SER A 11 11.69 -9.51 24.84
CA SER A 11 10.56 -9.29 23.94
C SER A 11 11.03 -8.76 22.58
N VAL A 12 11.93 -7.76 22.57
CA VAL A 12 12.51 -7.23 21.33
C VAL A 12 13.32 -8.30 20.60
N LEU A 13 14.14 -9.08 21.32
CA LEU A 13 14.95 -10.15 20.72
C LEU A 13 14.07 -11.23 20.05
N LEU A 14 12.95 -11.57 20.69
CA LEU A 14 11.99 -12.56 20.18
C LEU A 14 11.28 -12.06 18.93
N ILE A 15 10.83 -10.80 18.93
CA ILE A 15 10.21 -10.16 17.75
C ILE A 15 11.18 -10.13 16.57
N VAL A 16 12.42 -9.70 16.79
CA VAL A 16 13.45 -9.64 15.73
C VAL A 16 13.77 -11.04 15.19
N GLY A 17 13.92 -12.03 16.07
CA GLY A 17 14.15 -13.42 15.68
C GLY A 17 13.02 -14.02 14.84
N ALA A 18 11.77 -13.77 15.22
CA ALA A 18 10.60 -14.25 14.50
C ALA A 18 10.49 -13.64 13.09
N VAL A 19 10.73 -12.33 12.95
CA VAL A 19 10.71 -11.64 11.66
C VAL A 19 11.85 -12.15 10.75
N ALA A 20 13.05 -12.35 11.29
CA ALA A 20 14.17 -12.91 10.54
C ALA A 20 13.91 -14.34 10.06
N GLY A 21 13.31 -15.19 10.91
CA GLY A 21 12.92 -16.55 10.55
C GLY A 21 11.91 -16.60 9.40
N VAL A 22 10.86 -15.77 9.44
CA VAL A 22 9.84 -15.70 8.38
C VAL A 22 10.43 -15.25 7.04
N VAL A 23 11.38 -14.30 7.05
CA VAL A 23 12.04 -13.81 5.84
C VAL A 23 12.98 -14.87 5.24
N ALA A 24 13.68 -15.64 6.08
CA ALA A 24 14.52 -16.75 5.63
C ALA A 24 13.68 -17.89 5.01
N GLN A 25 12.53 -18.21 5.61
CA GLN A 25 11.67 -19.30 5.15
C GLN A 25 11.01 -19.02 3.79
N ARG A 26 10.73 -17.74 3.48
CA ARG A 26 10.25 -17.33 2.15
C ARG A 26 11.29 -17.50 1.03
N ARG A 27 12.59 -17.50 1.33
CA ARG A 27 13.63 -17.68 0.30
C ARG A 27 13.86 -19.14 -0.06
N VAL A 28 13.70 -20.06 0.88
CA VAL A 28 13.98 -21.51 0.68
C VAL A 28 12.87 -22.21 -0.13
N GLY A 29 11.65 -21.67 -0.16
CA GLY A 29 10.53 -22.27 -0.92
C GLY A 29 10.61 -22.20 -2.45
N ARG A 30 11.63 -21.57 -3.05
CA ARG A 30 11.72 -21.35 -4.52
C ARG A 30 12.60 -22.34 -5.29
N THR A 31 13.23 -23.32 -4.65
CA THR A 31 14.18 -24.24 -5.31
C THR A 31 13.71 -25.68 -5.44
N ARG A 32 12.45 -25.90 -5.84
CA ARG A 32 12.01 -27.20 -6.37
C ARG A 32 11.29 -27.02 -7.71
N ARG A 33 12.08 -26.83 -8.76
CA ARG A 33 11.67 -27.05 -10.15
C ARG A 33 12.15 -28.46 -10.53
N PRO A 34 11.28 -29.48 -10.60
CA PRO A 34 11.68 -30.74 -11.21
C PRO A 34 11.82 -30.53 -12.72
N ALA A 35 13.06 -30.52 -13.19
CA ALA A 35 13.39 -30.71 -14.59
C ALA A 35 13.08 -32.16 -14.96
N GLY A 36 12.21 -32.35 -15.95
CA GLY A 36 11.85 -33.67 -16.46
C GLY A 36 11.11 -33.57 -17.78
N ARG A 37 11.86 -33.42 -18.88
CA ARG A 37 11.36 -33.67 -20.24
C ARG A 37 12.25 -34.74 -20.87
N PRO A 38 11.70 -35.89 -21.23
CA PRO A 38 12.16 -36.65 -22.38
C PRO A 38 11.16 -36.48 -23.54
N GLY A 39 11.69 -36.33 -24.75
CA GLY A 39 10.91 -36.26 -25.99
C GLY A 39 10.42 -37.63 -26.46
N HIS A 40 9.35 -37.61 -27.26
CA HIS A 40 8.91 -38.74 -28.09
C HIS A 40 8.70 -38.26 -29.53
N PRO A 41 9.28 -38.93 -30.54
CA PRO A 41 8.93 -38.67 -31.93
C PRO A 41 7.79 -39.59 -32.40
N GLY A 42 6.92 -39.03 -33.25
CA GLY A 42 6.22 -39.76 -34.31
C GLY A 42 4.78 -40.21 -34.00
N ARG A 43 3.80 -39.55 -34.64
CA ARG A 43 2.71 -40.28 -35.30
C ARG A 43 2.15 -39.53 -36.51
N SER A 44 2.18 -40.28 -37.61
CA SER A 44 1.62 -40.10 -38.94
C SER A 44 0.27 -39.40 -39.05
N GLY A 45 0.08 -38.73 -40.18
CA GLY A 45 -1.07 -37.90 -40.50
C GLY A 45 -2.39 -38.62 -40.78
N ARG A 46 -3.44 -37.80 -40.78
CA ARG A 46 -4.76 -38.05 -41.38
C ARG A 46 -5.47 -36.69 -41.54
N PRO A 47 -5.85 -36.27 -42.75
CA PRO A 47 -6.77 -35.15 -42.93
C PRO A 47 -8.18 -35.69 -43.10
N ALA A 48 -9.16 -35.19 -42.35
CA ALA A 48 -10.55 -35.06 -42.81
C ALA A 48 -11.46 -34.32 -41.81
N ARG A 49 -12.16 -33.32 -42.37
CA ARG A 49 -13.46 -32.72 -42.02
C ARG A 49 -13.47 -31.35 -41.33
N PRO A 50 -13.82 -30.27 -42.06
CA PRO A 50 -14.35 -29.06 -41.45
C PRO A 50 -15.83 -29.30 -41.13
N GLY A 51 -16.15 -29.33 -39.84
CA GLY A 51 -17.51 -29.50 -39.39
C GLY A 51 -17.70 -28.89 -38.01
N ARG A 52 -18.58 -27.88 -37.99
CA ARG A 52 -19.48 -27.53 -36.87
C ARG A 52 -19.05 -26.35 -35.98
N SER A 53 -19.57 -25.20 -36.39
CA SER A 53 -20.25 -24.16 -35.58
C SER A 53 -19.53 -23.64 -34.34
N GLY A 54 -19.07 -22.38 -34.45
CA GLY A 54 -18.63 -21.56 -33.34
C GLY A 54 -19.74 -21.37 -32.30
N ARG A 55 -19.49 -21.89 -31.10
CA ARG A 55 -20.11 -21.49 -29.84
C ARG A 55 -19.16 -21.83 -28.70
N SER A 56 -18.01 -21.16 -28.63
CA SER A 56 -17.05 -21.34 -27.51
C SER A 56 -16.24 -20.07 -27.15
N GLY A 57 -16.75 -18.89 -27.50
CA GLY A 57 -16.06 -17.61 -27.25
C GLY A 57 -16.25 -17.02 -25.84
N ALA A 58 -17.20 -17.51 -25.04
CA ALA A 58 -17.54 -16.87 -23.76
C ALA A 58 -16.61 -17.26 -22.60
N SER A 59 -16.24 -18.54 -22.46
CA SER A 59 -15.37 -18.98 -21.34
C SER A 59 -13.94 -18.45 -21.42
N GLY A 60 -13.42 -18.20 -22.63
CA GLY A 60 -12.08 -17.63 -22.78
C GLY A 60 -12.01 -16.15 -22.41
N SER A 61 -13.07 -15.39 -22.72
CA SER A 61 -13.12 -13.95 -22.44
C SER A 61 -13.26 -13.67 -20.94
N SER A 62 -14.13 -14.39 -20.22
CA SER A 62 -14.31 -14.18 -18.78
C SER A 62 -13.06 -14.49 -17.98
N GLY A 63 -12.36 -15.60 -18.30
CA GLY A 63 -11.12 -15.95 -17.60
C GLY A 63 -9.98 -14.96 -17.84
N LEU A 64 -9.90 -14.34 -19.03
CA LEU A 64 -8.93 -13.27 -19.30
C LEU A 64 -9.27 -11.99 -18.52
N SER A 65 -10.56 -11.63 -18.43
CA SER A 65 -11.02 -10.49 -17.62
C SER A 65 -10.78 -10.70 -16.12
N ASP A 66 -10.98 -11.91 -15.60
CA ASP A 66 -10.70 -12.23 -14.19
C ASP A 66 -9.20 -12.07 -13.86
N LEU A 67 -8.32 -12.54 -14.76
CA LEU A 67 -6.87 -12.42 -14.60
C LEU A 67 -6.38 -10.97 -14.70
N ASP A 68 -6.97 -10.17 -15.59
CA ASP A 68 -6.67 -8.74 -15.70
C ASP A 68 -7.12 -7.98 -14.45
N ALA A 69 -8.33 -8.26 -13.95
CA ALA A 69 -8.84 -7.69 -12.71
C ALA A 69 -7.97 -8.09 -11.50
N GLU A 70 -7.54 -9.35 -11.42
CA GLU A 70 -6.61 -9.83 -10.39
C GLU A 70 -5.26 -9.09 -10.45
N ALA A 71 -4.69 -8.91 -11.65
CA ALA A 71 -3.43 -8.23 -11.84
C ALA A 71 -3.51 -6.76 -11.40
N GLU A 72 -4.60 -6.09 -11.76
CA GLU A 72 -4.87 -4.70 -11.35
C GLU A 72 -5.04 -4.60 -9.83
N ALA A 73 -5.83 -5.49 -9.21
CA ALA A 73 -6.00 -5.53 -7.75
C ALA A 73 -4.66 -5.70 -7.01
N ASN A 74 -3.81 -6.62 -7.49
CA ASN A 74 -2.47 -6.83 -6.93
C ASN A 74 -1.58 -5.58 -7.10
N HIS A 75 -1.62 -4.94 -8.27
CA HIS A 75 -0.86 -3.73 -8.54
C HIS A 75 -1.23 -2.59 -7.58
N TRP A 76 -2.52 -2.33 -7.39
CA TRP A 76 -2.99 -1.32 -6.44
C TRP A 76 -2.63 -1.65 -4.99
N LEU A 77 -2.68 -2.93 -4.59
CA LEU A 77 -2.30 -3.35 -3.25
C LEU A 77 -0.80 -3.15 -2.99
N ILE A 78 0.06 -3.52 -3.96
CA ILE A 78 1.51 -3.29 -3.88
C ILE A 78 1.81 -1.79 -3.78
N ARG A 79 1.12 -0.97 -4.58
CA ARG A 79 1.24 0.49 -4.55
C ARG A 79 0.84 1.08 -3.19
N LEU A 80 -0.27 0.62 -2.62
CA LEU A 80 -0.73 1.04 -1.30
C LEU A 80 0.26 0.62 -0.20
N GLY A 81 0.68 -0.65 -0.19
CA GLY A 81 1.66 -1.17 0.77
C GLY A 81 3.01 -0.45 0.68
N GLY A 82 3.47 -0.13 -0.52
CA GLY A 82 4.67 0.69 -0.75
C GLY A 82 4.50 2.13 -0.26
N GLY A 83 3.28 2.68 -0.33
CA GLY A 83 2.96 4.01 0.18
C GLY A 83 2.91 4.12 1.71
N LEU A 84 2.68 3.01 2.41
CA LEU A 84 2.69 2.91 3.87
C LEU A 84 4.10 2.77 4.47
N VAL A 85 5.13 2.59 3.62
CA VAL A 85 6.52 2.50 4.09
C VAL A 85 6.87 3.75 4.90
N PRO A 86 7.48 3.61 6.10
CA PRO A 86 7.60 4.69 7.05
C PRO A 86 8.30 5.92 6.45
N LEU A 87 7.65 7.06 6.57
CA LEU A 87 8.29 8.35 6.43
C LEU A 87 9.38 8.45 7.52
N GLY A 88 10.52 9.10 7.23
CA GLY A 88 11.61 9.22 8.21
C GLY A 88 11.17 9.89 9.52
N ALA A 89 11.89 9.66 10.62
CA ALA A 89 11.53 10.12 11.97
C ALA A 89 11.14 11.61 12.06
N ARG A 90 11.73 12.47 11.22
CA ARG A 90 11.41 13.90 11.15
C ARG A 90 10.01 14.20 10.62
N ALA A 91 9.50 13.39 9.69
CA ALA A 91 8.14 13.53 9.18
C ALA A 91 7.10 13.16 10.25
N TRP A 92 7.40 12.15 11.07
CA TRP A 92 6.56 11.76 12.20
C TRP A 92 6.56 12.77 13.35
N ALA A 93 7.69 13.43 13.60
CA ALA A 93 7.77 14.47 14.64
C ALA A 93 6.88 15.69 14.36
N GLY A 94 6.43 15.88 13.11
CA GLY A 94 5.48 16.93 12.71
C GLY A 94 4.07 16.42 12.39
N ALA A 95 3.78 15.14 12.62
CA ALA A 95 2.46 14.58 12.34
C ALA A 95 1.43 15.08 13.35
N ASP A 96 0.44 15.83 12.87
CA ASP A 96 -0.73 16.18 13.66
C ASP A 96 -1.70 14.98 13.78
N GLU A 97 -2.74 15.16 14.59
CA GLU A 97 -3.73 14.12 14.86
C GLU A 97 -4.53 13.72 13.60
N ALA A 98 -4.73 14.66 12.67
CA ALA A 98 -5.43 14.39 11.41
C ALA A 98 -4.58 13.54 10.47
N ALA A 99 -3.28 13.84 10.36
CA ALA A 99 -2.32 13.03 9.63
C ALA A 99 -2.22 11.62 10.23
N GLY A 100 -2.15 11.52 11.57
CA GLY A 100 -2.16 10.25 12.29
C GLY A 100 -3.40 9.42 11.99
N ARG A 101 -4.60 10.00 12.09
CA ARG A 101 -5.86 9.33 11.75
C ARG A 101 -5.88 8.84 10.30
N ALA A 102 -5.49 9.69 9.35
CA ALA A 102 -5.48 9.33 7.94
C ALA A 102 -4.49 8.18 7.63
N LEU A 103 -3.33 8.14 8.29
CA LEU A 103 -2.39 7.02 8.16
C LEU A 103 -2.97 5.72 8.73
N THR A 104 -3.68 5.78 9.86
CA THR A 104 -4.39 4.63 10.42
C THR A 104 -5.46 4.11 9.45
N SER A 105 -6.32 4.99 8.92
CA SER A 105 -7.34 4.60 7.93
C SER A 105 -6.72 3.98 6.67
N ALA A 106 -5.59 4.51 6.20
CA ALA A 106 -4.87 3.91 5.07
C ALA A 106 -4.35 2.49 5.38
N ALA A 107 -3.85 2.26 6.59
CA ALA A 107 -3.40 0.94 7.05
C ALA A 107 -4.58 -0.04 7.17
N GLU A 108 -5.71 0.41 7.70
CA GLU A 108 -6.96 -0.37 7.77
C GLU A 108 -7.45 -0.77 6.38
N CYS A 109 -7.48 0.16 5.42
CA CYS A 109 -7.79 -0.14 4.02
C CYS A 109 -6.85 -1.18 3.44
N HIS A 110 -5.54 -1.10 3.72
CA HIS A 110 -4.57 -2.09 3.24
C HIS A 110 -4.83 -3.49 3.82
N HIS A 111 -5.13 -3.59 5.12
CA HIS A 111 -5.50 -4.87 5.74
C HIS A 111 -6.79 -5.43 5.14
N ALA A 112 -7.83 -4.60 5.04
CA ALA A 112 -9.11 -5.00 4.45
C ALA A 112 -8.97 -5.45 2.97
N ALA A 113 -8.20 -4.72 2.17
CA ALA A 113 -7.94 -5.09 0.78
C ALA A 113 -7.19 -6.42 0.67
N ARG A 114 -6.22 -6.66 1.56
CA ARG A 114 -5.46 -7.92 1.60
C ARG A 114 -6.32 -9.11 2.00
N ASP A 115 -7.17 -8.93 3.00
CA ASP A 115 -8.09 -9.98 3.46
C ASP A 115 -9.07 -10.36 2.35
N ARG A 116 -9.66 -9.37 1.67
CA ARG A 116 -10.56 -9.59 0.52
C ARG A 116 -9.84 -10.27 -0.65
N LEU A 117 -8.62 -9.85 -0.99
CA LEU A 117 -7.84 -10.45 -2.06
C LEU A 117 -7.56 -11.94 -1.80
N SER A 118 -7.37 -12.33 -0.53
CA SER A 118 -7.14 -13.74 -0.19
C SER A 118 -8.32 -14.66 -0.52
N GLY A 119 -9.55 -14.13 -0.47
CA GLY A 119 -10.79 -14.82 -0.79
C GLY A 119 -11.29 -14.64 -2.22
N ALA A 120 -10.85 -13.61 -2.94
CA ALA A 120 -11.36 -13.26 -4.26
C ALA A 120 -11.07 -14.34 -5.33
N ARG A 121 -12.06 -14.59 -6.20
CA ARG A 121 -12.01 -15.56 -7.31
C ARG A 121 -12.65 -15.04 -8.60
N THR A 122 -13.30 -13.87 -8.55
CA THR A 122 -14.06 -13.31 -9.67
C THR A 122 -13.65 -11.86 -9.93
N ALA A 123 -13.79 -11.39 -11.18
CA ALA A 123 -13.48 -10.01 -11.56
C ALA A 123 -14.13 -8.97 -10.63
N GLY A 124 -15.40 -9.12 -10.28
CA GLY A 124 -16.10 -8.18 -9.38
C GLY A 124 -15.51 -8.12 -7.96
N GLU A 125 -15.03 -9.24 -7.44
CA GLU A 125 -14.34 -9.26 -6.14
C GLU A 125 -12.96 -8.58 -6.21
N TYR A 126 -12.24 -8.76 -7.32
CA TYR A 126 -10.97 -8.08 -7.55
C TYR A 126 -11.14 -6.57 -7.79
N GLU A 127 -12.22 -6.15 -8.44
CA GLU A 127 -12.60 -4.73 -8.56
C GLU A 127 -12.88 -4.11 -7.18
N GLU A 128 -13.54 -4.84 -6.29
CA GLU A 128 -13.79 -4.39 -4.92
C GLU A 128 -12.49 -4.25 -4.12
N VAL A 129 -11.53 -5.18 -4.28
CA VAL A 129 -10.16 -5.03 -3.71
C VAL A 129 -9.50 -3.76 -4.25
N THR A 130 -9.58 -3.54 -5.57
CA THR A 130 -9.03 -2.34 -6.22
C THR A 130 -9.64 -1.05 -5.66
N ARG A 131 -10.95 -1.04 -5.42
CA ARG A 131 -11.67 0.10 -4.85
C ARG A 131 -11.16 0.44 -3.45
N VAL A 132 -11.05 -0.56 -2.57
CA VAL A 132 -10.52 -0.37 -1.20
C VAL A 132 -9.06 0.08 -1.23
N ALA A 133 -8.24 -0.47 -2.12
CA ALA A 133 -6.85 -0.06 -2.24
C ALA A 133 -6.71 1.41 -2.70
N LYS A 134 -7.57 1.86 -3.62
CA LYS A 134 -7.63 3.27 -4.06
C LYS A 134 -8.08 4.19 -2.91
N GLU A 135 -9.07 3.79 -2.12
CA GLU A 135 -9.49 4.53 -0.92
C GLU A 135 -8.33 4.70 0.08
N GLY A 136 -7.56 3.65 0.35
CA GLY A 136 -6.36 3.74 1.18
C GLY A 136 -5.30 4.72 0.62
N LEU A 137 -5.16 4.80 -0.70
CA LEU A 137 -4.27 5.77 -1.33
C LEU A 137 -4.78 7.22 -1.17
N GLU A 138 -6.10 7.45 -1.16
CA GLU A 138 -6.67 8.76 -0.83
C GLU A 138 -6.32 9.19 0.59
N HIS A 139 -6.46 8.28 1.55
CA HIS A 139 -6.05 8.55 2.92
C HIS A 139 -4.56 8.86 3.03
N LEU A 140 -3.69 8.15 2.29
CA LEU A 140 -2.27 8.48 2.20
C LEU A 140 -2.01 9.87 1.59
N ARG A 141 -2.78 10.27 0.57
CA ARG A 141 -2.67 11.61 -0.02
C ARG A 141 -3.04 12.68 1.00
N SER A 142 -4.16 12.49 1.71
CA SER A 142 -4.62 13.39 2.78
C SER A 142 -3.60 13.49 3.92
N ALA A 143 -3.04 12.36 4.36
CA ALA A 143 -2.00 12.34 5.39
C ALA A 143 -0.76 13.13 4.95
N ARG A 144 -0.26 12.90 3.73
CA ARG A 144 0.91 13.62 3.22
C ARG A 144 0.64 15.11 3.02
N ALA A 145 -0.58 15.48 2.61
CA ALA A 145 -0.98 16.87 2.50
C ALA A 145 -1.02 17.57 3.87
N ALA A 146 -1.46 16.88 4.92
CA ALA A 146 -1.42 17.40 6.29
C ALA A 146 0.02 17.54 6.81
N LEU A 147 0.89 16.57 6.53
CA LEU A 147 2.31 16.64 6.90
C LEU A 147 3.11 17.71 6.13
N GLY A 148 2.71 18.00 4.90
CA GLY A 148 3.28 19.06 4.07
C GLY A 148 2.74 20.45 4.39
N GLN A 149 1.60 20.53 5.08
CA GLN A 149 1.15 21.77 5.70
C GLN A 149 1.92 21.93 7.01
N PRO A 150 2.54 23.10 7.26
CA PRO A 150 3.11 23.33 8.59
C PRO A 150 1.97 23.17 9.60
N ALA A 151 2.17 22.39 10.67
CA ALA A 151 1.16 22.17 11.72
C ALA A 151 0.53 23.48 12.25
N SER A 152 1.23 24.62 12.06
CA SER A 152 0.76 25.98 12.36
C SER A 152 -0.30 26.57 11.40
N ALA A 153 -0.51 26.01 10.20
CA ALA A 153 -1.51 26.48 9.24
C ALA A 153 -2.90 25.87 9.47
N VAL A 154 -2.95 24.68 10.09
CA VAL A 154 -4.20 23.96 10.38
C VAL A 154 -4.61 24.13 11.85
N HIS A 155 -3.64 24.27 12.77
CA HIS A 155 -3.89 24.70 14.14
C HIS A 155 -3.61 26.19 14.32
N GLY A 156 -4.47 27.03 13.75
CA GLY A 156 -4.71 28.33 14.34
C GLY A 156 -5.70 28.16 15.49
N PRO A 157 -5.35 28.33 16.78
CA PRO A 157 -6.37 28.80 17.71
C PRO A 157 -6.89 30.11 17.11
N ALA A 158 -8.20 30.22 16.88
CA ALA A 158 -8.83 31.52 16.70
C ALA A 158 -8.59 32.30 18.00
N LEU A 159 -7.42 32.94 18.08
CA LEU A 159 -7.13 33.87 19.13
C LEU A 159 -8.12 35.03 18.93
N PRO A 160 -8.83 35.48 19.97
CA PRO A 160 -9.68 36.66 19.87
C PRO A 160 -8.91 37.83 19.24
N PRO A 161 -9.57 38.73 18.50
CA PRO A 161 -8.96 39.86 17.79
C PRO A 161 -8.32 40.93 18.69
N ALA A 162 -7.90 40.59 19.92
CA ALA A 162 -7.21 41.46 20.86
C ALA A 162 -5.67 41.32 20.84
N ALA A 163 -5.09 40.34 20.13
CA ALA A 163 -3.62 40.21 20.00
C ALA A 163 -3.09 40.44 18.58
N ARG A 164 -3.90 41.01 17.68
CA ARG A 164 -3.34 41.66 16.49
C ARG A 164 -2.87 43.04 16.93
N VAL A 165 -1.67 43.10 17.50
CA VAL A 165 -0.96 44.37 17.61
C VAL A 165 -0.79 44.85 16.16
N PRO A 166 -1.36 45.99 15.77
CA PRO A 166 -0.98 46.60 14.50
C PRO A 166 0.51 46.93 14.63
N VAL A 167 1.35 46.32 13.79
CA VAL A 167 2.69 46.86 13.53
C VAL A 167 2.50 48.18 12.80
N VAL A 168 2.16 49.21 13.57
CA VAL A 168 2.16 50.58 13.14
C VAL A 168 3.59 51.09 13.29
N GLY A 169 4.16 51.49 12.16
CA GLY A 169 5.26 52.44 12.10
C GLY A 169 6.64 51.96 12.50
N THR A 170 7.54 51.87 11.51
CA THR A 170 8.68 52.79 11.51
C THR A 170 9.03 53.10 10.06
N ALA A 171 8.48 54.22 9.59
CA ALA A 171 9.15 55.00 8.58
C ALA A 171 10.44 55.54 9.20
N CYS A 172 11.58 55.22 8.62
CA CYS A 172 12.78 56.05 8.71
C CYS A 172 13.21 56.36 7.28
N ALA A 173 12.68 57.46 6.75
CA ALA A 173 13.50 58.31 5.89
C ALA A 173 14.57 58.94 6.79
N VAL A 174 15.86 58.87 6.40
CA VAL A 174 16.83 60.00 6.43
C VAL A 174 18.27 59.52 6.17
N THR A 175 18.91 60.21 5.20
CA THR A 175 20.33 60.60 5.05
C THR A 175 21.46 59.63 4.60
N SER A 176 22.23 60.16 3.62
CA SER A 176 23.61 59.87 3.17
C SER A 176 23.77 58.81 2.06
N ARG A 177 24.39 59.10 0.90
CA ARG A 177 25.46 60.07 0.56
C ARG A 177 25.38 60.47 -0.91
#